data_AF-A0A9X5HF37-F1
#
_entry.id   AF-A0A9X5HF37-F1
#
_cell.length_a   1.000
_cell.length_b   1.000
_cell.length_c   1.000
_cell.angle_alpha   90.00
_cell.angle_beta   90.00
_cell.angle_gamma   90.00
#
_symmetry.space_group_name_H-M   'P 1'
#
loop_
_entity.id
_entity.type
_entity.pdbx_description
1 polymer ?
#
loop_
_entity_poly.entity_id
_entity_poly.type
_entity_poly.pdbx_seq_one_letter_code
_entity_poly.pdbx_strand_id
1 'polypeptide(L)'
;LAAARPGAPSPVRSDLDRELLGQGAANVVSGTLGGLPVAGVAVRSTANVHAGAVSRNATIIHGALVVAAALLLVPLLELIPLASLAALVMAVGLRMVSLHHIRTVTRHREVLVYAVTALGVISLGVLEGVALGIAVAVGVALHRLTRTRITHEEESGVHHVHVRGQLTFLAVPRLSRALHLVPQGADVVVSLNGSFMDHAAYETLQDWQNTHTARGGTVEITGRRAGVRIAEPGALSTEPAHDSESGTTGDCRCRPWTAWRNHQCERPSPAPDTGDRPDTPHTSGDAHRPADPGTPARGHAPGGRQLVRGLSTFQRRTAPLVRGELARLAREGQQPSQLFLTCADSRVVTSMITSSGPGDLFVVRNVGNLVPPPGAESGDDSVAAAIEYAVDVLAVRSITVCGHSGCGAMQALLGSRPGSPAVTPLGRWL
;
A
#
# COMPACT_ATOMS: atom_id res chain seq x y z
N LEU A 1 18.66 17.09 -12.98
CA LEU A 1 19.30 18.36 -13.43
C LEU A 1 20.30 18.89 -12.40
N ALA A 2 19.93 19.15 -11.15
CA ALA A 2 20.90 19.56 -10.11
C ALA A 2 21.88 18.44 -9.68
N ALA A 3 21.45 17.17 -9.72
CA ALA A 3 22.25 16.00 -9.37
C ALA A 3 23.38 15.66 -10.38
N ALA A 4 23.44 16.33 -11.53
CA ALA A 4 24.48 16.10 -12.54
C ALA A 4 25.73 16.97 -12.31
N ARG A 5 25.78 17.78 -11.24
CA ARG A 5 26.92 18.63 -10.89
C ARG A 5 27.88 17.90 -9.94
N PRO A 6 29.18 17.80 -10.27
CA PRO A 6 30.19 17.29 -9.35
C PRO A 6 30.25 18.17 -8.08
N GLY A 7 30.14 17.57 -6.90
CA GLY A 7 30.28 18.28 -5.61
C GLY A 7 29.02 18.99 -5.09
N ALA A 8 27.87 18.87 -5.74
CA ALA A 8 26.62 19.42 -5.21
C ALA A 8 26.10 18.59 -4.01
N PRO A 9 25.63 19.23 -2.92
CA PRO A 9 24.98 18.51 -1.83
C PRO A 9 23.79 17.71 -2.34
N SER A 10 23.53 16.55 -1.72
CA SER A 10 22.44 15.65 -2.09
C SER A 10 21.14 16.43 -2.34
N PRO A 11 20.46 16.23 -3.48
CA PRO A 11 19.27 17.00 -3.82
C PRO A 11 18.22 16.80 -2.73
N VAL A 12 17.85 17.90 -2.07
CA VAL A 12 16.73 17.91 -1.12
C VAL A 12 15.48 17.52 -1.88
N ARG A 13 14.80 16.45 -1.44
CA ARG A 13 13.51 16.05 -2.03
C ARG A 13 12.52 17.20 -1.89
N SER A 14 11.83 17.52 -2.98
CA SER A 14 10.77 18.52 -2.97
C SER A 14 9.58 18.01 -2.14
N ASP A 15 9.18 18.78 -1.16
CA ASP A 15 7.92 18.61 -0.45
C ASP A 15 6.78 19.14 -1.33
N LEU A 16 5.96 18.23 -1.86
CA LEU A 16 4.87 18.56 -2.78
C LEU A 16 3.73 19.30 -2.08
N ASP A 17 3.47 19.00 -0.81
CA ASP A 17 2.44 19.69 -0.03
C ASP A 17 2.84 21.14 0.18
N ARG A 18 4.12 21.37 0.49
CA ARG A 18 4.67 22.73 0.61
C ARG A 18 4.66 23.49 -0.71
N GLU A 19 4.92 22.83 -1.84
CA GLU A 19 4.81 23.44 -3.17
C GLU A 19 3.35 23.84 -3.48
N LEU A 20 2.39 22.96 -3.20
CA LEU A 20 0.96 23.23 -3.40
C LEU A 20 0.48 24.41 -2.53
N LEU A 21 0.87 24.44 -1.25
CA LEU A 21 0.57 25.58 -0.37
C LEU A 21 1.19 26.88 -0.90
N GLY A 22 2.44 26.82 -1.40
CA GLY A 22 3.11 27.96 -2.02
C GLY A 22 2.39 28.47 -3.27
N GLN A 23 1.96 27.57 -4.16
CA GLN A 23 1.18 27.92 -5.35
C GLN A 23 -0.19 28.50 -4.99
N GLY A 24 -0.86 27.93 -3.98
CA GLY A 24 -2.13 28.46 -3.48
C GLY A 24 -1.97 29.89 -2.95
N ALA A 25 -0.99 30.13 -2.08
CA ALA A 25 -0.71 31.45 -1.53
C ALA A 25 -0.37 32.47 -2.64
N ALA A 26 0.46 32.08 -3.62
CA ALA A 26 0.81 32.94 -4.75
C ALA A 26 -0.43 33.33 -5.59
N ASN A 27 -1.34 32.38 -5.82
CA ASN A 27 -2.58 32.65 -6.56
C ASN A 27 -3.57 33.51 -5.78
N VAL A 28 -3.67 33.36 -4.46
CA VAL A 28 -4.47 34.25 -3.61
C VAL A 28 -3.94 35.68 -3.71
N VAL A 29 -2.63 35.87 -3.53
CA VAL A 29 -2.00 37.20 -3.66
C VAL A 29 -2.23 37.78 -5.06
N SER A 30 -1.98 36.98 -6.12
CA SER A 30 -2.23 37.41 -7.50
C SER A 30 -3.68 37.86 -7.69
N GLY A 31 -4.66 37.04 -7.29
CA GLY A 31 -6.08 37.37 -7.41
C GLY A 31 -6.49 38.63 -6.62
N THR A 32 -5.96 38.81 -5.41
CA THR A 32 -6.24 40.04 -4.61
C THR A 32 -5.69 41.32 -5.24
N LEU A 33 -4.63 41.20 -6.04
CA LEU A 33 -4.04 42.31 -6.78
C LEU A 33 -4.62 42.47 -8.19
N GLY A 34 -5.67 41.71 -8.55
CA GLY A 34 -6.27 41.72 -9.88
C GLY A 34 -5.45 40.99 -10.96
N GLY A 35 -4.50 40.15 -10.54
CA GLY A 35 -3.64 39.36 -11.41
C GLY A 35 -4.29 38.06 -11.92
N LEU A 36 -3.68 37.47 -12.94
CA LEU A 36 -4.08 36.19 -13.51
C LEU A 36 -3.53 34.99 -12.70
N PRO A 37 -4.11 33.78 -12.84
CA PRO A 37 -3.57 32.58 -12.21
C PRO A 37 -2.11 32.32 -12.59
N VAL A 38 -1.30 31.97 -11.60
CA VAL A 38 0.14 31.73 -11.71
C VAL A 38 0.43 30.26 -11.49
N ALA A 39 1.31 29.69 -12.32
CA ALA A 39 1.76 28.32 -12.21
C ALA A 39 3.29 28.22 -12.41
N GLY A 40 3.87 27.11 -11.95
CA GLY A 40 5.28 26.80 -12.20
C GLY A 40 5.55 26.59 -13.70
N VAL A 41 6.51 27.33 -14.27
CA VAL A 41 6.89 27.21 -15.68
C VAL A 41 8.17 26.38 -15.80
N ALA A 42 8.02 25.12 -16.20
CA ALA A 42 9.13 24.17 -16.32
C ALA A 42 10.27 24.69 -17.20
N VAL A 43 9.95 25.26 -18.37
CA VAL A 43 10.95 25.77 -19.33
C VAL A 43 11.79 26.92 -18.76
N ARG A 44 11.18 27.81 -17.96
CA ARG A 44 11.91 28.92 -17.32
C ARG A 44 12.77 28.42 -16.17
N SER A 45 12.25 27.45 -15.41
CA SER A 45 13.00 26.81 -14.32
C SER A 45 14.25 26.09 -14.83
N THR A 46 14.15 25.35 -15.95
CA THR A 46 15.31 24.67 -16.55
C THR A 46 16.34 25.65 -17.09
N ALA A 47 15.91 26.72 -17.77
CA ALA A 47 16.81 27.78 -18.22
C ALA A 47 17.53 28.47 -17.04
N ASN A 48 16.81 28.76 -15.95
CA ASN A 48 17.38 29.37 -14.75
C ASN A 48 18.46 28.48 -14.09
N VAL A 49 18.20 27.16 -14.02
CA VAL A 49 19.18 26.19 -13.51
C VAL A 49 20.41 26.07 -14.43
N HIS A 50 20.22 26.08 -15.75
CA HIS A 50 21.33 26.09 -16.73
C HIS A 50 22.16 27.38 -16.65
N ALA A 51 21.54 28.52 -16.36
CA ALA A 51 22.23 29.79 -16.10
C ALA A 51 22.99 29.83 -14.76
N GLY A 52 22.97 28.75 -13.98
CA GLY A 52 23.74 28.64 -12.74
C GLY A 52 22.97 29.04 -11.47
N ALA A 53 21.66 29.29 -11.54
CA ALA A 53 20.88 29.62 -10.35
C ALA A 53 20.90 28.46 -9.33
N VAL A 54 21.20 28.80 -8.06
CA VAL A 54 21.28 27.86 -6.94
C VAL A 54 20.38 28.24 -5.76
N SER A 55 19.73 29.40 -5.81
CA SER A 55 18.90 29.93 -4.73
C SER A 55 17.61 30.58 -5.22
N ARG A 56 16.68 30.78 -4.29
CA ARG A 56 15.41 31.49 -4.52
C ARG A 56 15.62 32.97 -4.87
N ASN A 57 16.80 33.53 -4.58
CA ASN A 57 17.10 34.93 -4.90
C ASN A 57 17.08 35.16 -6.42
N ALA A 58 17.46 34.17 -7.23
CA ALA A 58 17.39 34.28 -8.69
C ALA A 58 15.96 34.54 -9.19
N THR A 59 14.97 33.85 -8.62
CA THR A 59 13.56 34.05 -8.99
C THR A 59 13.01 35.38 -8.47
N ILE A 60 13.44 35.84 -7.29
CA ILE A 60 13.04 37.14 -6.72
C ILE A 60 13.60 38.29 -7.57
N ILE A 61 14.89 38.24 -7.91
CA ILE A 61 15.55 39.24 -8.76
C ILE A 61 14.89 39.28 -10.14
N HIS A 62 14.58 38.12 -10.73
CA HIS A 62 13.86 38.06 -11.99
C HIS A 62 12.50 38.76 -11.90
N GLY A 63 11.70 38.49 -10.85
CA GLY A 63 10.43 39.16 -10.62
C GLY A 63 10.58 40.69 -10.48
N ALA A 64 11.55 41.15 -9.70
CA ALA A 64 11.83 42.57 -9.53
C ALA A 64 12.24 43.25 -10.86
N LEU A 65 13.06 42.59 -11.68
CA LEU A 65 13.44 43.07 -13.00
C LEU A 65 12.24 43.15 -13.95
N VAL A 66 11.31 42.18 -13.89
CA VAL A 66 10.07 42.23 -14.69
C VAL A 66 9.21 43.43 -14.28
N VAL A 67 9.07 43.70 -12.98
CA VAL A 67 8.33 44.88 -12.49
C VAL A 67 9.03 46.18 -12.92
N ALA A 68 10.35 46.27 -12.77
CA ALA A 68 11.10 47.46 -13.17
C ALA A 68 10.99 47.71 -14.68
N ALA A 69 11.13 46.66 -15.51
CA ALA A 69 10.95 46.76 -16.96
C ALA A 69 9.51 47.16 -17.31
N ALA A 70 8.50 46.57 -16.65
CA ALA A 70 7.11 46.93 -16.89
C ALA A 70 6.78 48.37 -16.50
N LEU A 71 7.46 48.99 -15.53
CA LEU A 71 7.24 50.39 -15.15
C LEU A 71 8.03 51.38 -16.01
N LEU A 72 9.24 51.02 -16.44
CA LEU A 72 10.15 51.94 -17.13
C LEU A 72 10.09 51.85 -18.66
N LEU A 73 9.75 50.67 -19.22
CA LEU A 73 9.85 50.38 -20.65
C LEU A 73 8.49 50.24 -21.36
N VAL A 74 7.35 50.60 -20.74
CA VAL A 74 6.02 50.52 -21.37
C VAL A 74 6.00 51.09 -22.80
N PRO A 75 6.53 52.30 -23.07
CA PRO A 75 6.47 52.88 -24.42
C PRO A 75 7.25 52.08 -25.47
N LEU A 76 8.30 51.36 -25.04
CA LEU A 76 9.09 50.51 -25.91
C LEU A 76 8.42 49.15 -26.14
N LEU A 77 7.71 48.63 -25.14
CA LEU A 77 6.96 47.38 -25.25
C LEU A 77 5.80 47.49 -26.23
N GLU A 78 5.17 48.66 -26.34
CA GLU A 78 4.09 48.93 -27.31
C GLU A 78 4.57 48.90 -28.77
N LEU A 79 5.89 49.06 -29.01
CA LEU A 79 6.48 48.96 -30.35
C LEU A 79 6.69 47.51 -30.82
N ILE A 80 6.45 46.52 -29.96
CA ILE A 80 6.67 45.11 -30.30
C ILE A 80 5.61 44.65 -31.31
N PRO A 81 6.00 44.20 -32.52
CA PRO A 81 5.04 43.71 -33.50
C PRO A 81 4.31 42.47 -33.01
N LEU A 82 2.98 42.46 -33.14
CA LEU A 82 2.14 41.30 -32.78
C LEU A 82 2.56 40.02 -33.53
N ALA A 83 3.09 40.15 -34.75
CA ALA A 83 3.62 39.03 -35.53
C ALA A 83 4.80 38.33 -34.84
N SER A 84 5.69 39.07 -34.18
CA SER A 84 6.82 38.52 -33.43
C SER A 84 6.35 37.73 -32.21
N LEU A 85 5.32 38.22 -31.51
CA LEU A 85 4.71 37.52 -30.37
C LEU A 85 3.99 36.24 -30.83
N ALA A 86 3.24 36.30 -31.93
CA ALA A 86 2.57 35.13 -32.49
C ALA A 86 3.57 34.04 -32.92
N ALA A 87 4.67 34.43 -33.58
CA ALA A 87 5.74 33.52 -33.96
C ALA A 87 6.40 32.87 -32.73
N LEU A 88 6.65 33.65 -31.67
CA LEU A 88 7.19 33.14 -30.41
C LEU A 88 6.26 32.12 -29.75
N VAL A 89 4.96 32.43 -29.64
CA VAL A 89 3.95 31.52 -29.06
C VAL A 89 3.86 30.22 -29.87
N MET A 90 3.85 30.32 -31.21
CA MET A 90 3.84 29.15 -32.09
C MET A 90 5.08 28.28 -31.89
N ALA A 91 6.27 28.88 -31.86
CA ALA A 91 7.53 28.16 -31.66
C ALA A 91 7.60 27.45 -30.30
N VAL A 92 7.11 28.10 -29.24
CA VAL A 92 7.03 27.49 -27.91
C VAL A 92 6.01 26.35 -27.89
N GLY A 93 4.82 26.55 -28.49
CA GLY A 93 3.79 25.52 -28.58
C GLY A 93 4.26 24.26 -29.32
N LEU A 94 4.97 24.43 -30.45
CA LEU A 94 5.55 23.31 -31.20
C LEU A 94 6.60 22.54 -30.39
N ARG A 95 7.41 23.23 -29.58
CA ARG A 95 8.42 22.59 -28.73
C ARG A 95 7.81 21.80 -27.56
N MET A 96 6.57 22.09 -27.15
CA MET A 96 5.89 21.34 -26.09
C MET A 96 5.39 19.96 -26.56
N VAL A 97 5.22 19.76 -27.87
CA VAL A 97 4.76 18.49 -28.43
C VAL A 97 5.93 17.50 -28.51
N SER A 98 5.91 16.45 -27.68
CA SER A 98 6.90 15.38 -27.75
C SER A 98 6.43 14.20 -28.59
N LEU A 99 6.97 14.09 -29.81
CA LEU A 99 6.64 13.00 -30.75
C LEU A 99 6.99 11.60 -30.21
N HIS A 100 7.98 11.51 -29.31
CA HIS A 100 8.39 10.25 -28.70
C HIS A 100 7.33 9.68 -27.76
N HIS A 101 6.66 10.51 -26.94
CA HIS A 101 5.61 10.03 -26.03
C HIS A 101 4.35 9.59 -26.78
N ILE A 102 3.99 10.28 -27.88
CA ILE A 102 2.83 9.92 -28.69
C ILE A 102 2.95 8.50 -29.26
N ARG A 103 4.14 8.12 -29.77
CA ARG A 103 4.38 6.76 -30.30
C ARG A 103 4.39 5.67 -29.22
N THR A 104 4.79 5.98 -28.00
CA THR A 104 4.83 5.01 -26.90
C THR A 104 3.44 4.78 -26.29
N VAL A 105 2.61 5.83 -26.22
CA VAL A 105 1.24 5.77 -25.71
C VAL A 105 0.31 4.99 -26.65
N THR A 106 0.52 5.05 -27.98
CA THR A 106 -0.30 4.31 -28.95
C THR A 106 -0.21 2.78 -28.83
N ARG A 107 0.79 2.27 -28.11
CA ARG A 107 0.96 0.84 -27.85
C ARG A 107 0.13 0.32 -26.67
N HIS A 108 -0.44 1.20 -25.85
CA HIS A 108 -1.18 0.84 -24.62
C HIS A 108 -2.69 1.09 -24.76
N ARG A 109 -3.52 0.44 -23.94
CA ARG A 109 -5.00 0.65 -23.90
C ARG A 109 -5.43 2.02 -23.35
N GLU A 110 -4.52 2.97 -23.24
CA GLU A 110 -4.74 4.32 -22.71
C GLU A 110 -4.99 5.36 -23.80
N VAL A 111 -4.82 4.98 -25.09
CA VAL A 111 -5.07 5.85 -26.26
C VAL A 111 -6.43 6.50 -26.23
N LEU A 112 -7.46 5.78 -25.76
CA LEU A 112 -8.81 6.31 -25.64
C LEU A 112 -8.84 7.58 -24.77
N VAL A 113 -8.20 7.54 -23.60
CA VAL A 113 -8.17 8.67 -22.65
C VAL A 113 -7.46 9.86 -23.28
N TYR A 114 -6.31 9.64 -23.92
CA TYR A 114 -5.56 10.70 -24.59
C TYR A 114 -6.32 11.32 -25.76
N ALA A 115 -6.92 10.50 -26.63
CA ALA A 115 -7.67 10.97 -27.79
C ALA A 115 -8.90 11.78 -27.36
N VAL A 116 -9.65 11.29 -26.37
CA VAL A 116 -10.82 12.01 -25.83
C VAL A 116 -10.41 13.33 -25.19
N THR A 117 -9.33 13.35 -24.40
CA THR A 117 -8.85 14.58 -23.77
C THR A 117 -8.40 15.59 -24.83
N ALA A 118 -7.60 15.17 -25.82
CA ALA A 118 -7.12 16.06 -26.87
C ALA A 118 -8.26 16.61 -27.73
N LEU A 119 -9.17 15.75 -28.19
CA LEU A 119 -10.31 16.17 -29.01
C LEU A 119 -11.29 17.03 -28.21
N GLY A 120 -11.48 16.72 -26.91
CA GLY A 120 -12.26 17.52 -25.99
C GLY A 120 -11.67 18.91 -25.80
N VAL A 121 -10.35 19.02 -25.60
CA VAL A 121 -9.67 20.31 -25.48
C VAL A 121 -9.78 21.14 -26.75
N ILE A 122 -9.64 20.51 -27.92
CA ILE A 122 -9.74 21.19 -29.23
C ILE A 122 -11.17 21.65 -29.53
N SER A 123 -12.18 20.84 -29.20
CA SER A 123 -13.58 21.09 -29.59
C SER A 123 -14.38 21.86 -28.55
N LEU A 124 -14.15 21.63 -27.25
CA LEU A 124 -14.99 22.14 -26.15
C LEU A 124 -14.26 23.14 -25.26
N GLY A 125 -12.92 23.20 -25.33
CA GLY A 125 -12.10 24.02 -24.43
C GLY A 125 -11.35 23.20 -23.39
N VAL A 126 -10.40 23.85 -22.72
CA VAL A 126 -9.43 23.17 -21.84
C VAL A 126 -10.12 22.53 -20.63
N LEU A 127 -11.02 23.26 -19.97
CA LEU A 127 -11.66 22.80 -18.74
C LEU A 127 -12.54 21.57 -19.00
N GLU A 128 -13.43 21.68 -19.97
CA GLU A 128 -14.36 20.63 -20.39
C GLU A 128 -13.60 19.42 -20.95
N GLY A 129 -12.57 19.66 -21.77
CA GLY A 129 -11.73 18.61 -22.33
C GLY A 129 -10.97 17.81 -21.27
N VAL A 130 -10.38 18.49 -20.28
CA VAL A 130 -9.68 17.82 -19.16
C VAL A 130 -10.66 17.07 -18.26
N ALA A 131 -11.81 17.67 -17.95
CA ALA A 131 -12.84 17.00 -17.14
C ALA A 131 -13.36 15.72 -17.83
N LEU A 132 -13.61 15.78 -19.14
CA LEU A 132 -14.00 14.63 -19.96
C LEU A 132 -12.90 13.56 -19.97
N GLY A 133 -11.65 13.97 -20.13
CA GLY A 133 -10.48 13.09 -20.05
C GLY A 133 -10.39 12.32 -18.74
N ILE A 134 -10.52 13.04 -17.61
CA ILE A 134 -10.52 12.45 -16.25
C ILE A 134 -11.69 11.49 -16.09
N ALA A 135 -12.91 11.88 -16.52
CA ALA A 135 -14.09 11.03 -16.43
C ALA A 135 -13.90 9.71 -17.21
N VAL A 136 -13.35 9.77 -18.43
CA VAL A 136 -13.04 8.57 -19.22
C VAL A 136 -11.92 7.76 -18.57
N ALA A 137 -10.87 8.39 -18.03
CA ALA A 137 -9.80 7.69 -17.32
C ALA A 137 -10.34 6.88 -16.13
N VAL A 138 -11.18 7.52 -15.30
CA VAL A 138 -11.85 6.89 -14.17
C VAL A 138 -12.78 5.78 -14.64
N GLY A 139 -13.59 6.02 -15.68
CA GLY A 139 -14.49 5.01 -16.24
C GLY A 139 -13.76 3.79 -16.79
N VAL A 140 -12.63 3.99 -17.49
CA VAL A 140 -11.78 2.90 -18.00
C VAL A 140 -11.10 2.14 -16.85
N ALA A 141 -10.62 2.85 -15.82
CA ALA A 141 -10.07 2.23 -14.63
C ALA A 141 -11.12 1.37 -13.91
N LEU A 142 -12.31 1.91 -13.69
CA LEU A 142 -13.43 1.18 -13.08
C LEU A 142 -13.85 -0.02 -13.94
N HIS A 143 -13.98 0.13 -15.27
CA HIS A 143 -14.30 -0.99 -16.16
C HIS A 143 -13.23 -2.07 -16.17
N ARG A 144 -11.96 -1.70 -15.97
CA ARG A 144 -10.88 -2.67 -15.81
C ARG A 144 -11.02 -3.45 -14.50
N LEU A 145 -11.44 -2.79 -13.43
CA LEU A 145 -11.68 -3.41 -12.12
C LEU A 145 -12.95 -4.30 -12.10
N THR A 146 -13.92 -4.07 -12.99
CA THR A 146 -15.17 -4.86 -13.05
C THR A 146 -15.09 -6.11 -13.93
N ARG A 147 -14.02 -6.30 -14.71
CA ARG A 147 -13.84 -7.50 -15.55
C ARG A 147 -13.35 -8.71 -14.72
N THR A 148 -14.16 -9.10 -13.75
CA THR A 148 -14.06 -10.40 -13.07
C THR A 148 -14.80 -11.42 -13.93
N ARG A 149 -14.11 -12.44 -14.41
CA ARG A 149 -14.71 -13.52 -15.21
C ARG A 149 -15.01 -14.69 -14.29
N ILE A 150 -16.28 -14.98 -14.07
CA ILE A 150 -16.74 -16.10 -13.25
C ILE A 150 -17.36 -17.13 -14.20
N THR A 151 -16.80 -18.33 -14.24
CA THR A 151 -17.34 -19.45 -15.03
C THR A 151 -17.76 -20.58 -14.10
N HIS A 152 -18.82 -21.30 -14.47
CA HIS A 152 -19.32 -22.48 -13.79
C HIS A 152 -19.29 -23.63 -14.79
N GLU A 153 -18.65 -24.72 -14.41
CA GLU A 153 -18.49 -25.93 -15.20
C GLU A 153 -18.82 -27.12 -14.27
N GLU A 154 -19.46 -28.16 -14.80
CA GLU A 154 -19.76 -29.38 -14.04
C GLU A 154 -18.92 -30.52 -14.62
N GLU A 155 -18.12 -31.16 -13.77
CA GLU A 155 -17.25 -32.25 -14.17
C GLU A 155 -17.43 -33.42 -13.20
N SER A 156 -17.85 -34.58 -13.72
CA SER A 156 -18.01 -35.82 -12.95
C SER A 156 -18.87 -35.71 -11.67
N GLY A 157 -19.92 -34.88 -11.67
CA GLY A 157 -20.83 -34.68 -10.52
C GLY A 157 -20.33 -33.68 -9.48
N VAL A 158 -19.18 -33.04 -9.71
CA VAL A 158 -18.62 -31.95 -8.90
C VAL A 158 -18.76 -30.63 -9.66
N HIS A 159 -19.28 -29.59 -9.00
CA HIS A 159 -19.45 -28.27 -9.63
C HIS A 159 -18.20 -27.42 -9.42
N HIS A 160 -17.60 -26.96 -10.51
CA HIS A 160 -16.41 -26.11 -10.50
C HIS A 160 -16.78 -24.65 -10.80
N VAL A 161 -16.59 -23.77 -9.82
CA VAL A 161 -16.82 -22.32 -9.98
C VAL A 161 -15.46 -21.63 -10.08
N HIS A 162 -15.08 -21.19 -11.28
CA HIS A 162 -13.81 -20.50 -11.54
C HIS A 162 -13.99 -18.97 -11.56
N VAL A 163 -13.45 -18.29 -10.55
CA VAL A 163 -13.42 -16.82 -10.46
C VAL A 163 -12.07 -16.30 -10.91
N ARG A 164 -11.97 -15.62 -12.06
CA ARG A 164 -10.72 -15.00 -12.57
C ARG A 164 -10.77 -13.47 -12.45
N GLY A 165 -9.75 -12.85 -11.85
CA GLY A 165 -9.65 -11.40 -11.66
C GLY A 165 -9.93 -10.92 -10.23
N GLN A 166 -10.00 -9.61 -10.02
CA GLN A 166 -10.27 -9.03 -8.70
C GLN A 166 -11.74 -9.22 -8.31
N LEU A 167 -12.02 -9.69 -7.10
CA LEU A 167 -13.36 -9.93 -6.61
C LEU A 167 -13.78 -8.77 -5.69
N THR A 168 -14.29 -7.70 -6.30
CA THR A 168 -14.81 -6.53 -5.59
C THR A 168 -16.33 -6.66 -5.39
N PHE A 169 -16.93 -5.73 -4.64
CA PHE A 169 -18.37 -5.60 -4.41
C PHE A 169 -19.14 -5.57 -5.75
N LEU A 170 -18.56 -4.98 -6.79
CA LEU A 170 -19.16 -4.92 -8.13
C LEU A 170 -19.26 -6.30 -8.81
N ALA A 171 -18.48 -7.29 -8.37
CA ALA A 171 -18.52 -8.67 -8.84
C ALA A 171 -19.49 -9.57 -8.05
N VAL A 172 -19.95 -9.13 -6.87
CA VAL A 172 -20.85 -9.90 -5.98
C VAL A 172 -22.13 -10.38 -6.67
N PRO A 173 -22.86 -9.55 -7.44
CA PRO A 173 -24.08 -10.03 -8.12
C PRO A 173 -23.82 -11.11 -9.19
N ARG A 174 -22.61 -11.14 -9.77
CA ARG A 174 -22.21 -12.18 -10.73
C ARG A 174 -21.77 -13.44 -10.00
N LEU A 175 -21.04 -13.29 -8.89
CA LEU A 175 -20.64 -14.39 -8.03
C LEU A 175 -21.86 -15.12 -7.47
N SER A 176 -22.80 -14.38 -6.87
CA SER A 176 -24.02 -14.95 -6.30
C SER A 176 -24.83 -15.74 -7.35
N ARG A 177 -24.99 -15.19 -8.57
CA ARG A 177 -25.65 -15.92 -9.66
C ARG A 177 -24.92 -17.21 -10.03
N ALA A 178 -23.60 -17.20 -10.15
CA ALA A 178 -22.84 -18.42 -10.46
C ALA A 178 -22.93 -19.47 -9.34
N LEU A 179 -22.93 -19.03 -8.08
CA LEU A 179 -23.09 -19.90 -6.92
C LEU A 179 -24.50 -20.47 -6.78
N HIS A 180 -25.54 -19.76 -7.23
CA HIS A 180 -26.94 -20.25 -7.24
C HIS A 180 -27.21 -21.30 -8.31
N LEU A 181 -26.34 -21.43 -9.32
CA LEU A 181 -26.44 -22.51 -10.32
C LEU A 181 -26.02 -23.87 -9.75
N VAL A 182 -25.42 -23.89 -8.55
CA VAL A 182 -25.06 -25.11 -7.85
C VAL A 182 -26.33 -25.73 -7.22
N PRO A 183 -26.66 -27.00 -7.54
CA PRO A 183 -27.72 -27.77 -6.88
C PRO A 183 -27.48 -27.97 -5.39
N GLN A 184 -28.56 -28.11 -4.62
CA GLN A 184 -28.48 -28.31 -3.17
C GLN A 184 -27.84 -29.65 -2.83
N GLY A 185 -26.93 -29.66 -1.84
CA GLY A 185 -26.26 -30.88 -1.38
C GLY A 185 -25.13 -31.38 -2.29
N ALA A 186 -24.86 -30.71 -3.41
CA ALA A 186 -23.79 -31.10 -4.33
C ALA A 186 -22.39 -30.68 -3.84
N ASP A 187 -21.37 -31.38 -4.30
CA ASP A 187 -19.97 -31.05 -4.02
C ASP A 187 -19.50 -29.92 -4.96
N VAL A 188 -18.90 -28.87 -4.38
CA VAL A 188 -18.46 -27.69 -5.13
C VAL A 188 -17.00 -27.39 -4.89
N VAL A 189 -16.28 -27.13 -5.97
CA VAL A 189 -14.94 -26.55 -5.94
C VAL A 189 -14.98 -25.11 -6.44
N VAL A 190 -14.84 -24.15 -5.52
CA VAL A 190 -14.74 -22.72 -5.87
C VAL A 190 -13.28 -22.35 -6.06
N SER A 191 -12.82 -22.27 -7.31
CA SER A 191 -11.46 -21.86 -7.62
C SER A 191 -11.33 -20.35 -7.84
N LEU A 192 -10.55 -19.71 -6.99
CA LEU A 192 -10.32 -18.28 -7.01
C LEU A 192 -8.96 -17.99 -7.66
N ASN A 193 -8.96 -17.27 -8.77
CA ASN A 193 -7.82 -16.96 -9.65
C ASN A 193 -7.62 -15.44 -9.81
N GLY A 194 -7.27 -14.74 -8.72
CA GLY A 194 -7.18 -13.27 -8.65
C GLY A 194 -6.37 -12.76 -7.46
N SER A 195 -5.99 -11.48 -7.48
CA SER A 195 -5.07 -10.89 -6.48
C SER A 195 -5.75 -10.18 -5.31
N PHE A 196 -7.06 -9.94 -5.37
CA PHE A 196 -7.77 -9.07 -4.41
C PHE A 196 -9.23 -9.48 -4.21
N MET A 197 -9.68 -9.56 -2.95
CA MET A 197 -11.07 -9.71 -2.53
C MET A 197 -11.41 -8.59 -1.56
N ASP A 198 -12.54 -7.90 -1.74
CA ASP A 198 -13.03 -6.98 -0.71
C ASP A 198 -13.99 -7.66 0.27
N HIS A 199 -14.36 -6.92 1.32
CA HIS A 199 -15.12 -7.49 2.43
C HIS A 199 -16.48 -8.03 2.01
N ALA A 200 -17.20 -7.30 1.14
CA ALA A 200 -18.53 -7.70 0.71
C ALA A 200 -18.52 -8.99 -0.14
N ALA A 201 -17.49 -9.17 -0.97
CA ALA A 201 -17.30 -10.41 -1.70
C ALA A 201 -16.91 -11.59 -0.80
N TYR A 202 -16.08 -11.34 0.21
CA TYR A 202 -15.73 -12.34 1.22
C TYR A 202 -16.95 -12.80 2.01
N GLU A 203 -17.75 -11.85 2.52
CA GLU A 203 -18.96 -12.13 3.30
C GLU A 203 -19.97 -12.93 2.46
N THR A 204 -20.23 -12.52 1.21
CA THR A 204 -21.13 -13.26 0.31
C THR A 204 -20.68 -14.72 0.10
N LEU A 205 -19.38 -14.94 -0.11
CA LEU A 205 -18.84 -16.28 -0.34
C LEU A 205 -18.90 -17.14 0.95
N GLN A 206 -18.62 -16.53 2.10
CA GLN A 206 -18.66 -17.21 3.40
C GLN A 206 -20.09 -17.56 3.81
N ASP A 207 -21.05 -16.66 3.63
CA ASP A 207 -22.46 -16.88 3.93
C ASP A 207 -23.05 -17.98 3.04
N TRP A 208 -22.72 -17.94 1.75
CA TRP A 208 -23.10 -19.00 0.82
C TRP A 208 -22.48 -20.34 1.22
N GLN A 209 -21.19 -20.39 1.54
CA GLN A 209 -20.51 -21.61 1.99
C GLN A 209 -21.19 -22.20 3.23
N ASN A 210 -21.42 -21.38 4.26
CA ASN A 210 -22.05 -21.80 5.50
C ASN A 210 -23.46 -22.37 5.24
N THR A 211 -24.24 -21.71 4.38
CA THR A 211 -25.59 -22.13 4.00
C THR A 211 -25.58 -23.45 3.20
N HIS A 212 -24.63 -23.60 2.27
CA HIS A 212 -24.50 -24.80 1.45
C HIS A 212 -24.08 -26.02 2.28
N THR A 213 -23.13 -25.83 3.19
CA THR A 213 -22.68 -26.88 4.13
C THR A 213 -23.74 -27.24 5.16
N ALA A 214 -24.52 -26.27 5.65
CA ALA A 214 -25.65 -26.56 6.54
C ALA A 214 -26.75 -27.40 5.87
N ARG A 215 -26.85 -27.35 4.53
CA ARG A 215 -27.79 -28.15 3.73
C ARG A 215 -27.19 -29.47 3.24
N GLY A 216 -26.02 -29.85 3.72
CA GLY A 216 -25.38 -31.13 3.44
C GLY A 216 -24.44 -31.17 2.22
N GLY A 217 -24.18 -30.04 1.57
CA GLY A 217 -23.22 -29.97 0.45
C GLY A 217 -21.78 -29.73 0.93
N THR A 218 -20.79 -30.18 0.19
CA THR A 218 -19.38 -29.87 0.50
C THR A 218 -18.89 -28.70 -0.36
N VAL A 219 -18.03 -27.86 0.23
CA VAL A 219 -17.42 -26.72 -0.47
C VAL A 219 -15.92 -26.74 -0.24
N GLU A 220 -15.19 -26.87 -1.34
CA GLU A 220 -13.74 -26.73 -1.38
C GLU A 220 -13.36 -25.45 -2.12
N ILE A 221 -12.85 -24.46 -1.41
CA ILE A 221 -12.38 -23.21 -2.01
C ILE A 221 -10.88 -23.38 -2.32
N THR A 222 -10.50 -23.32 -3.61
CA THR A 222 -9.13 -23.53 -4.08
C THR A 222 -8.51 -22.25 -4.65
N GLY A 223 -7.24 -21.99 -4.35
CA GLY A 223 -6.43 -21.00 -5.09
C GLY A 223 -5.73 -21.64 -6.28
N ARG A 224 -5.00 -20.88 -7.11
CA ARG A 224 -4.29 -21.37 -8.32
C ARG A 224 -3.08 -22.29 -8.05
N ARG A 225 -3.26 -23.31 -7.20
CA ARG A 225 -2.58 -24.61 -7.22
C ARG A 225 -3.63 -25.66 -6.87
N ALA A 226 -3.77 -26.67 -7.72
CA ALA A 226 -4.60 -27.83 -7.45
C ALA A 226 -4.27 -28.39 -6.06
N GLY A 227 -5.29 -28.53 -5.20
CA GLY A 227 -5.20 -29.25 -3.92
C GLY A 227 -5.01 -28.43 -2.64
N VAL A 228 -5.11 -27.09 -2.64
CA VAL A 228 -5.05 -26.32 -1.37
C VAL A 228 -6.39 -25.69 -1.02
N ARG A 229 -7.11 -26.36 -0.11
CA ARG A 229 -8.31 -25.85 0.57
C ARG A 229 -7.99 -24.59 1.36
N ILE A 230 -8.73 -23.51 1.10
CA ILE A 230 -8.61 -22.21 1.79
C ILE A 230 -9.24 -22.27 3.21
N ALA A 231 -10.02 -23.31 3.49
CA ALA A 231 -10.53 -23.63 4.83
C ALA A 231 -9.74 -24.83 5.41
N GLU A 232 -8.65 -24.52 6.11
CA GLU A 232 -7.98 -25.30 7.18
C GLU A 232 -6.44 -25.40 7.06
N PRO A 233 -5.71 -25.28 8.18
CA PRO A 233 -4.26 -25.37 8.18
C PRO A 233 -3.76 -26.83 8.18
N GLY A 234 -3.55 -27.37 6.98
CA GLY A 234 -2.48 -28.31 6.62
C GLY A 234 -2.60 -29.78 7.04
N ALA A 235 -2.63 -30.65 6.04
CA ALA A 235 -1.98 -31.96 6.07
C ALA A 235 -1.20 -32.12 4.76
N LEU A 236 0.08 -32.47 4.86
CA LEU A 236 0.90 -32.85 3.72
C LEU A 236 0.40 -34.19 3.18
N SER A 237 0.28 -34.30 1.86
CA SER A 237 0.44 -35.57 1.17
C SER A 237 1.53 -35.40 0.11
N THR A 238 2.65 -36.01 0.44
CA THR A 238 3.77 -36.44 -0.40
C THR A 238 3.28 -36.98 -1.74
N GLU A 239 3.80 -36.49 -2.87
CA GLU A 239 4.07 -37.27 -4.10
C GLU A 239 5.01 -36.47 -5.04
N PRO A 240 5.94 -37.13 -5.77
CA PRO A 240 6.93 -36.49 -6.64
C PRO A 240 6.46 -36.49 -8.11
N ALA A 241 6.55 -35.35 -8.82
CA ALA A 241 6.40 -35.37 -10.28
C ALA A 241 7.05 -34.18 -11.00
N HIS A 242 8.14 -34.54 -11.70
CA HIS A 242 8.51 -34.18 -13.08
C HIS A 242 8.72 -32.71 -13.51
N ASP A 243 9.97 -32.47 -13.86
CA ASP A 243 10.49 -31.41 -14.71
C ASP A 243 9.86 -31.40 -16.12
N SER A 244 9.59 -30.21 -16.65
CA SER A 244 9.89 -29.85 -18.04
C SER A 244 9.81 -28.33 -18.25
N GLU A 245 10.76 -27.85 -19.06
CA GLU A 245 11.28 -26.49 -19.16
C GLU A 245 10.46 -25.54 -20.05
N SER A 246 10.55 -24.23 -19.79
CA SER A 246 11.13 -23.22 -20.71
C SER A 246 10.58 -21.79 -20.49
N GLY A 247 11.48 -20.79 -20.50
CA GLY A 247 11.14 -19.41 -20.90
C GLY A 247 11.07 -18.35 -19.80
N THR A 248 12.14 -17.55 -19.71
CA THR A 248 12.45 -16.48 -18.76
C THR A 248 11.65 -15.17 -18.92
N THR A 249 10.99 -14.72 -17.85
CA THR A 249 10.92 -13.31 -17.40
C THR A 249 10.73 -13.29 -15.88
N GLY A 250 11.56 -12.53 -15.16
CA GLY A 250 11.58 -12.48 -13.70
C GLY A 250 10.26 -11.99 -13.11
N ASP A 251 9.47 -12.92 -12.60
CA ASP A 251 8.12 -12.68 -12.09
C ASP A 251 8.13 -12.59 -10.56
N CYS A 252 7.81 -11.41 -10.01
CA CYS A 252 7.48 -11.27 -8.59
C CYS A 252 6.27 -12.16 -8.28
N ARG A 253 6.47 -13.22 -7.48
CA ARG A 253 5.38 -14.10 -7.04
C ARG A 253 4.56 -13.42 -5.94
N CYS A 254 3.60 -12.60 -6.33
CA CYS A 254 2.47 -12.24 -5.47
C CYS A 254 1.60 -13.49 -5.22
N ARG A 255 1.34 -13.84 -3.96
CA ARG A 255 0.41 -14.94 -3.63
C ARG A 255 -1.07 -14.49 -3.80
N PRO A 256 -1.92 -15.25 -4.50
CA PRO A 256 -3.36 -14.98 -4.60
C PRO A 256 -4.08 -15.19 -3.25
N TRP A 257 -5.03 -14.28 -2.95
CA TRP A 257 -6.00 -14.33 -1.82
C TRP A 257 -5.39 -14.36 -0.43
N THR A 258 -4.63 -13.30 -0.15
CA THR A 258 -4.25 -13.01 1.21
C THR A 258 -5.33 -12.14 1.83
N ALA A 259 -6.05 -12.65 2.83
CA ALA A 259 -6.83 -11.78 3.71
C ALA A 259 -5.90 -10.66 4.20
N TRP A 260 -6.42 -9.44 4.37
CA TRP A 260 -5.70 -8.20 4.73
C TRP A 260 -4.51 -8.42 5.70
N ARG A 261 -4.58 -9.42 6.57
CA ARG A 261 -3.54 -9.82 7.51
C ARG A 261 -2.18 -10.31 6.98
N ASN A 262 -1.96 -10.74 5.74
CA ASN A 262 -0.74 -11.53 5.42
C ASN A 262 0.05 -11.22 4.11
N HIS A 263 -0.11 -10.06 3.46
CA HIS A 263 0.58 -9.80 2.18
C HIS A 263 2.12 -9.69 2.34
N GLN A 264 2.89 -10.64 1.78
CA GLN A 264 4.33 -10.49 1.46
C GLN A 264 4.66 -11.21 0.13
N CYS A 265 5.54 -10.60 -0.68
CA CYS A 265 6.00 -11.10 -1.99
C CYS A 265 7.44 -11.61 -1.87
N GLU A 266 7.71 -12.87 -2.22
CA GLU A 266 9.07 -13.44 -2.24
C GLU A 266 9.51 -13.82 -3.67
N ARG A 267 10.79 -13.57 -3.98
CA ARG A 267 11.52 -14.16 -5.12
C ARG A 267 12.20 -15.46 -4.65
N PRO A 268 12.24 -16.54 -5.45
CA PRO A 268 12.96 -17.75 -5.08
C PRO A 268 14.47 -17.58 -5.25
N SER A 269 15.25 -18.03 -4.26
CA SER A 269 16.69 -18.31 -4.41
C SER A 269 16.87 -19.83 -4.61
N PRO A 270 17.83 -20.28 -5.45
CA PRO A 270 18.01 -21.70 -5.78
C PRO A 270 18.54 -22.49 -4.58
N ALA A 271 18.13 -23.76 -4.49
CA ALA A 271 18.52 -24.68 -3.43
C ALA A 271 20.01 -25.03 -3.52
N PRO A 272 20.73 -25.16 -2.38
CA PRO A 272 22.00 -25.86 -2.33
C PRO A 272 21.77 -27.37 -2.21
N ASP A 273 22.74 -28.08 -2.79
CA ASP A 273 22.81 -29.51 -3.05
C ASP A 273 22.83 -30.42 -1.81
N THR A 274 22.27 -31.61 -2.03
CA THR A 274 22.48 -32.94 -1.43
C THR A 274 23.34 -33.15 -0.17
N GLY A 275 22.84 -34.00 0.73
CA GLY A 275 23.67 -34.72 1.71
C GLY A 275 22.91 -35.36 2.89
N ASP A 276 22.80 -36.68 2.85
CA ASP A 276 22.60 -37.65 3.96
C ASP A 276 21.23 -37.82 4.66
N ARG A 277 20.62 -38.99 4.36
CA ARG A 277 19.80 -39.82 5.27
C ARG A 277 20.75 -40.62 6.18
N PRO A 278 20.35 -40.97 7.42
CA PRO A 278 19.73 -42.29 7.67
C PRO A 278 18.58 -42.21 8.70
N ASP A 279 17.43 -42.83 8.44
CA ASP A 279 16.98 -44.15 8.94
C ASP A 279 16.01 -44.04 10.12
N THR A 280 14.75 -44.37 9.81
CA THR A 280 13.74 -44.85 10.75
C THR A 280 14.12 -46.23 11.28
N PRO A 281 13.58 -46.65 12.44
CA PRO A 281 12.47 -47.59 12.31
C PRO A 281 11.28 -47.37 13.26
N HIS A 282 10.17 -47.86 12.73
CA HIS A 282 8.83 -48.04 13.28
C HIS A 282 8.75 -48.69 14.67
N THR A 283 7.71 -48.32 15.43
CA THR A 283 6.86 -49.30 16.13
C THR A 283 5.42 -48.80 16.25
N SER A 284 4.53 -49.65 15.75
CA SER A 284 3.07 -49.73 15.86
C SER A 284 2.56 -50.03 17.28
N GLY A 285 1.31 -49.66 17.57
CA GLY A 285 0.58 -50.21 18.73
C GLY A 285 -0.69 -49.44 19.11
N ASP A 286 -1.83 -49.96 18.65
CA ASP A 286 -3.19 -49.61 19.06
C ASP A 286 -3.44 -49.77 20.57
N ALA A 287 -4.35 -48.97 21.15
CA ALA A 287 -5.40 -49.48 22.05
C ALA A 287 -6.37 -48.39 22.55
N HIS A 288 -7.65 -48.68 22.32
CA HIS A 288 -8.85 -48.07 22.85
C HIS A 288 -8.93 -48.14 24.40
N ARG A 289 -9.33 -47.05 25.09
CA ARG A 289 -9.93 -47.12 26.45
C ARG A 289 -11.06 -46.09 26.62
N PRO A 290 -12.16 -46.47 27.30
CA PRO A 290 -13.40 -45.69 27.39
C PRO A 290 -13.35 -44.59 28.46
N ALA A 291 -14.27 -43.64 28.31
CA ALA A 291 -14.44 -42.43 29.11
C ALA A 291 -14.87 -42.71 30.56
N ASP A 292 -14.35 -41.90 31.49
CA ASP A 292 -14.74 -41.84 32.91
C ASP A 292 -15.49 -40.51 33.17
N PRO A 293 -16.69 -40.51 33.80
CA PRO A 293 -17.47 -39.30 34.02
C PRO A 293 -17.18 -38.71 35.40
N GLY A 294 -16.45 -37.59 35.45
CA GLY A 294 -16.33 -36.83 36.70
C GLY A 294 -15.11 -35.92 36.78
N THR A 295 -15.17 -34.75 36.16
CA THR A 295 -14.26 -33.64 36.53
C THR A 295 -14.95 -32.29 36.22
N PRO A 296 -14.98 -31.33 37.15
CA PRO A 296 -15.77 -30.11 37.02
C PRO A 296 -15.27 -29.23 35.86
N ALA A 297 -16.23 -28.56 35.22
CA ALA A 297 -16.03 -27.63 34.12
C ALA A 297 -14.99 -26.55 34.47
N ARG A 298 -13.76 -26.72 33.99
CA ARG A 298 -12.77 -25.64 33.95
C ARG A 298 -13.11 -24.73 32.76
N GLY A 299 -13.84 -23.65 33.05
CA GLY A 299 -13.87 -22.49 32.18
C GLY A 299 -12.45 -21.95 32.00
N HIS A 300 -11.86 -22.21 30.83
CA HIS A 300 -10.59 -21.59 30.44
C HIS A 300 -10.77 -20.94 29.06
N ALA A 301 -10.43 -19.65 29.01
CA ALA A 301 -10.86 -18.67 28.03
C ALA A 301 -10.44 -18.96 26.57
N PRO A 302 -11.26 -18.59 25.58
CA PRO A 302 -10.99 -18.84 24.15
C PRO A 302 -9.76 -18.10 23.58
N GLY A 303 -9.28 -17.01 24.22
CA GLY A 303 -8.18 -16.18 23.69
C GLY A 303 -6.78 -16.79 23.80
N GLY A 304 -6.46 -17.50 24.89
CA GLY A 304 -5.12 -18.07 25.10
C GLY A 304 -4.76 -19.16 24.08
N ARG A 305 -5.75 -19.99 23.71
CA ARG A 305 -5.59 -21.01 22.67
C ARG A 305 -5.30 -20.41 21.29
N GLN A 306 -5.82 -19.21 21.00
CA GLN A 306 -5.61 -18.54 19.72
C GLN A 306 -4.18 -18.01 19.57
N LEU A 307 -3.59 -17.42 20.62
CA LEU A 307 -2.20 -16.96 20.59
C LEU A 307 -1.22 -18.13 20.46
N VAL A 308 -1.43 -19.21 21.22
CA VAL A 308 -0.60 -20.41 21.14
C VAL A 308 -0.72 -21.05 19.76
N ARG A 309 -1.93 -21.12 19.18
CA ARG A 309 -2.12 -21.58 17.80
C ARG A 309 -1.40 -20.67 16.80
N GLY A 310 -1.45 -19.35 16.99
CA GLY A 310 -0.73 -18.36 16.19
C GLY A 310 0.79 -18.57 16.23
N LEU A 311 1.36 -18.71 17.43
CA LEU A 311 2.79 -18.99 17.61
C LEU A 311 3.20 -20.30 16.97
N SER A 312 2.40 -21.36 17.16
CA SER A 312 2.66 -22.66 16.53
C SER A 312 2.62 -22.59 15.00
N THR A 313 1.76 -21.72 14.46
CA THR A 313 1.66 -21.48 13.00
C THR A 313 2.87 -20.69 12.50
N PHE A 314 3.28 -19.65 13.23
CA PHE A 314 4.51 -18.91 12.94
C PHE A 314 5.71 -19.85 12.91
N GLN A 315 5.92 -20.65 13.95
CA GLN A 315 7.05 -21.58 14.05
C GLN A 315 7.09 -22.59 12.90
N ARG A 316 5.93 -23.13 12.50
CA ARG A 316 5.85 -24.13 11.43
C ARG A 316 5.92 -23.55 10.02
N ARG A 317 5.40 -22.34 9.79
CA ARG A 317 5.17 -21.80 8.43
C ARG A 317 5.97 -20.56 8.11
N THR A 318 6.11 -19.64 9.06
CA THR A 318 6.72 -18.32 8.82
C THR A 318 8.16 -18.28 9.27
N ALA A 319 8.47 -18.84 10.44
CA ALA A 319 9.79 -18.83 11.03
C ALA A 319 10.86 -19.36 10.05
N PRO A 320 10.69 -20.49 9.33
CA PRO A 320 11.72 -20.94 8.40
C PRO A 320 12.02 -19.94 7.28
N LEU A 321 11.03 -19.16 6.84
CA LEU A 321 11.18 -18.16 5.78
C LEU A 321 11.94 -16.92 6.28
N VAL A 322 11.64 -16.46 7.49
CA VAL A 322 12.26 -15.25 8.07
C VAL A 322 13.50 -15.55 8.92
N ARG A 323 13.79 -16.82 9.23
CA ARG A 323 14.88 -17.23 10.14
C ARG A 323 16.24 -16.76 9.66
N GLY A 324 16.49 -16.82 8.36
CA GLY A 324 17.75 -16.32 7.78
C GLY A 324 17.95 -14.84 8.08
N GLU A 325 16.93 -14.03 7.84
CA GLU A 325 16.97 -12.58 8.06
C GLU A 325 17.03 -12.22 9.55
N LEU A 326 16.24 -12.89 10.40
CA LEU A 326 16.32 -12.68 11.86
C LEU A 326 17.67 -13.11 12.42
N ALA A 327 18.26 -14.20 11.91
CA ALA A 327 19.59 -14.63 12.32
C ALA A 327 20.69 -13.67 11.83
N ARG A 328 20.52 -13.08 10.64
CA ARG A 328 21.38 -12.01 10.13
C ARG A 328 21.32 -10.79 11.05
N LEU A 329 20.12 -10.28 11.33
CA LEU A 329 19.89 -9.14 12.23
C LEU A 329 20.41 -9.41 13.65
N ALA A 330 20.31 -10.64 14.15
CA ALA A 330 20.87 -11.01 15.44
C ALA A 330 22.40 -10.99 15.48
N ARG A 331 23.09 -11.29 14.36
CA ARG A 331 24.55 -11.28 14.27
C ARG A 331 25.11 -9.91 13.91
N GLU A 332 24.49 -9.22 12.97
CA GLU A 332 24.98 -7.98 12.37
C GLU A 332 24.38 -6.73 13.03
N GLY A 333 23.32 -6.88 13.82
CA GLY A 333 22.57 -5.79 14.42
C GLY A 333 21.48 -5.24 13.49
N GLN A 334 20.59 -4.43 14.06
CA GLN A 334 19.56 -3.70 13.34
C GLN A 334 20.08 -2.34 12.87
N GLN A 335 19.66 -1.89 11.69
CA GLN A 335 19.95 -0.55 11.16
C GLN A 335 18.66 0.09 10.61
N PRO A 336 17.68 0.36 11.48
CA PRO A 336 16.42 0.91 11.04
C PRO A 336 16.62 2.29 10.44
N SER A 337 15.88 2.58 9.38
CA SER A 337 15.98 3.89 8.74
C SER A 337 15.21 4.98 9.47
N GLN A 338 14.27 4.58 10.34
CA GLN A 338 13.29 5.47 10.95
C GLN A 338 12.83 4.96 12.33
N LEU A 339 12.68 5.89 13.27
CA LEU A 339 11.90 5.68 14.50
C LEU A 339 10.41 5.91 14.19
N PHE A 340 9.57 4.94 14.54
CA PHE A 340 8.12 5.00 14.34
C PHE A 340 7.41 5.00 15.70
N LEU A 341 6.93 6.16 16.13
CA LEU A 341 6.13 6.32 17.35
C LEU A 341 4.64 6.21 17.02
N THR A 342 3.94 5.26 17.62
CA THR A 342 2.53 5.02 17.32
C THR A 342 1.72 4.53 18.51
N CYS A 343 0.40 4.44 18.30
CA CYS A 343 -0.53 4.02 19.33
C CYS A 343 -0.45 2.50 19.59
N ALA A 344 -0.66 2.11 20.85
CA ALA A 344 -0.84 0.73 21.28
C ALA A 344 -2.17 0.10 20.79
N ASP A 345 -3.06 0.88 20.16
CA ASP A 345 -4.31 0.39 19.56
C ASP A 345 -4.05 -0.81 18.64
N SER A 346 -4.80 -1.89 18.83
CA SER A 346 -4.60 -3.17 18.16
C SER A 346 -4.92 -3.14 16.66
N ARG A 347 -5.62 -2.09 16.19
CA ARG A 347 -5.89 -1.84 14.78
C ARG A 347 -4.71 -1.19 14.06
N VAL A 348 -3.76 -0.63 14.79
CA VAL A 348 -2.56 -0.01 14.22
C VAL A 348 -1.44 -1.04 14.13
N VAL A 349 -1.16 -1.52 12.92
CA VAL A 349 -0.11 -2.50 12.63
C VAL A 349 0.94 -1.85 11.73
N THR A 350 2.02 -1.36 12.32
CA THR A 350 3.00 -0.50 11.66
C THR A 350 3.61 -1.13 10.42
N SER A 351 4.19 -2.32 10.56
CA SER A 351 4.82 -3.07 9.46
C SER A 351 3.88 -3.32 8.29
N MET A 352 2.57 -3.45 8.55
CA MET A 352 1.56 -3.64 7.51
C MET A 352 1.27 -2.34 6.75
N ILE A 353 1.09 -1.22 7.47
CA ILE A 353 0.76 0.08 6.87
C ILE A 353 1.95 0.61 6.05
N THR A 354 3.18 0.39 6.52
CA THR A 354 4.39 0.90 5.87
C THR A 354 5.05 -0.11 4.93
N SER A 355 4.52 -1.34 4.84
CA SER A 355 5.14 -2.46 4.12
C SER A 355 6.59 -2.72 4.54
N SER A 356 6.87 -2.63 5.84
CA SER A 356 8.22 -2.77 6.42
C SER A 356 8.48 -4.19 6.93
N GLY A 357 9.69 -4.68 6.66
CA GLY A 357 10.20 -5.97 7.13
C GLY A 357 10.93 -5.88 8.48
N PRO A 358 11.47 -7.02 8.98
CA PRO A 358 12.30 -7.05 10.18
C PRO A 358 13.52 -6.12 10.05
N GLY A 359 13.77 -5.28 11.06
CA GLY A 359 14.93 -4.39 11.10
C GLY A 359 14.76 -3.05 10.36
N ASP A 360 13.71 -2.87 9.56
CA ASP A 360 13.49 -1.63 8.78
C ASP A 360 13.09 -0.43 9.65
N LEU A 361 12.34 -0.70 10.73
CA LEU A 361 11.77 0.30 11.64
C LEU A 361 12.16 -0.02 13.08
N PHE A 362 12.50 1.04 13.82
CA PHE A 362 12.53 0.99 15.28
C PHE A 362 11.18 1.52 15.78
N VAL A 363 10.36 0.69 16.42
CA VAL A 363 8.96 1.03 16.70
C VAL A 363 8.73 1.20 18.20
N VAL A 364 8.21 2.36 18.60
CA VAL A 364 7.70 2.62 19.95
C VAL A 364 6.18 2.64 19.90
N ARG A 365 5.53 1.76 20.66
CA ARG A 365 4.07 1.67 20.75
C ARG A 365 3.61 1.96 22.17
N ASN A 366 2.94 3.09 22.38
CA ASN A 366 2.38 3.45 23.67
C ASN A 366 0.94 3.98 23.54
N VAL A 367 0.24 4.13 24.67
CA VAL A 367 -1.16 4.55 24.65
C VAL A 367 -1.24 6.01 24.20
N GLY A 368 -1.87 6.27 23.05
CA GLY A 368 -2.02 7.64 22.54
C GLY A 368 -0.79 8.23 21.86
N ASN A 369 0.23 7.43 21.53
CA ASN A 369 1.43 7.87 20.80
C ASN A 369 2.10 9.14 21.40
N LEU A 370 2.16 9.20 22.73
CA LEU A 370 2.63 10.35 23.50
C LEU A 370 4.14 10.26 23.77
N VAL A 371 4.77 11.42 23.91
CA VAL A 371 6.15 11.58 24.36
C VAL A 371 6.14 12.55 25.54
N PRO A 372 6.57 12.14 26.74
CA PRO A 372 6.72 13.05 27.86
C PRO A 372 7.76 14.14 27.54
N PRO A 373 7.52 15.40 27.95
CA PRO A 373 8.52 16.44 27.77
C PRO A 373 9.77 16.15 28.61
N PRO A 374 10.97 16.55 28.13
CA PRO A 374 12.21 16.34 28.87
C PRO A 374 12.14 16.94 30.28
N GLY A 375 12.54 16.15 31.29
CA GLY A 375 12.56 16.59 32.69
C GLY A 375 11.19 16.60 33.39
N ALA A 376 10.12 16.13 32.75
CA ALA A 376 8.88 15.85 33.46
C ALA A 376 9.10 14.67 34.44
N GLU A 377 8.67 14.83 35.70
CA GLU A 377 8.64 13.76 36.70
C GLU A 377 7.54 12.71 36.40
N SER A 378 7.39 12.30 35.13
CA SER A 378 6.38 11.32 34.72
C SER A 378 6.80 9.88 35.02
N GLY A 379 8.05 9.65 35.46
CA GLY A 379 8.55 8.35 35.89
C GLY A 379 8.61 7.29 34.79
N ASP A 380 8.50 7.68 33.51
CA ASP A 380 8.65 6.79 32.36
C ASP A 380 9.81 7.23 31.48
N ASP A 381 10.99 6.71 31.79
CA ASP A 381 12.19 6.90 30.98
C ASP A 381 12.20 6.00 29.74
N SER A 382 11.23 5.08 29.57
CA SER A 382 11.22 4.10 28.49
C SER A 382 11.12 4.77 27.11
N VAL A 383 10.23 5.74 26.96
CA VAL A 383 10.04 6.44 25.68
C VAL A 383 11.22 7.37 25.39
N ALA A 384 11.72 8.08 26.39
CA ALA A 384 12.90 8.93 26.26
C ALA A 384 14.14 8.10 25.87
N ALA A 385 14.40 7.01 26.59
CA ALA A 385 15.49 6.08 26.31
C ALA A 385 15.35 5.43 24.93
N ALA A 386 14.13 5.09 24.48
CA ALA A 386 13.92 4.57 23.14
C ALA A 386 14.20 5.61 22.05
N ILE A 387 13.85 6.88 22.28
CA ILE A 387 14.18 7.98 21.35
C ILE A 387 15.68 8.20 21.32
N GLU A 388 16.33 8.30 22.48
CA GLU A 388 17.79 8.46 22.61
C GLU A 388 18.52 7.30 21.92
N TYR A 389 18.13 6.06 22.19
CA TYR A 389 18.71 4.89 21.53
C TYR A 389 18.50 4.92 20.01
N ALA A 390 17.33 5.34 19.53
CA ALA A 390 17.07 5.44 18.09
C ALA A 390 17.96 6.50 17.42
N VAL A 391 18.13 7.66 18.05
CA VAL A 391 18.85 8.81 17.49
C VAL A 391 20.36 8.64 17.65
N ASP A 392 20.83 8.33 18.85
CA ASP A 392 22.26 8.37 19.19
C ASP A 392 22.96 7.02 18.95
N VAL A 393 22.25 5.90 19.13
CA VAL A 393 22.83 4.55 18.94
C VAL A 393 22.52 3.99 17.55
N LEU A 394 21.26 4.01 17.13
CA LEU A 394 20.85 3.47 15.83
C LEU A 394 20.98 4.46 14.67
N ALA A 395 21.19 5.75 14.96
CA ALA A 395 21.35 6.81 13.97
C ALA A 395 20.23 6.85 12.91
N VAL A 396 18.97 6.72 13.35
CA VAL A 396 17.82 6.78 12.44
C VAL A 396 17.77 8.12 11.70
N ARG A 397 17.33 8.10 10.43
CA ARG A 397 17.32 9.29 9.57
C ARG A 397 16.09 10.17 9.77
N SER A 398 15.02 9.61 10.34
CA SER A 398 13.75 10.28 10.56
C SER A 398 13.03 9.73 11.78
N ILE A 399 12.20 10.57 12.39
CA ILE A 399 11.23 10.19 13.41
C ILE A 399 9.84 10.44 12.83
N THR A 400 8.95 9.45 12.89
CA THR A 400 7.56 9.55 12.42
C THR A 400 6.61 9.26 13.54
N VAL A 401 5.64 10.16 13.73
CA VAL A 401 4.55 10.01 14.70
C VAL A 401 3.27 9.67 13.95
N CYS A 402 2.68 8.51 14.24
CA CYS A 402 1.48 8.03 13.56
C CYS A 402 0.32 7.91 14.56
N GLY A 403 -0.63 8.85 14.44
CA GLY A 403 -1.93 8.80 15.10
C GLY A 403 -2.97 8.05 14.25
N HIS A 404 -4.13 7.79 14.86
CA HIS A 404 -5.26 7.17 14.17
C HIS A 404 -6.59 7.76 14.67
N SER A 405 -7.64 7.65 13.84
CA SER A 405 -8.98 8.10 14.20
C SER A 405 -9.58 7.21 15.30
N GLY A 406 -10.44 7.82 16.13
CA GLY A 406 -11.10 7.12 17.23
C GLY A 406 -10.12 6.54 18.26
N CYS A 407 -9.04 7.25 18.55
CA CYS A 407 -8.07 6.85 19.57
C CYS A 407 -8.69 6.93 20.96
N GLY A 408 -8.75 5.79 21.65
CA GLY A 408 -9.30 5.70 23.00
C GLY A 408 -8.56 6.56 24.02
N ALA A 409 -7.24 6.74 23.85
CA ALA A 409 -6.43 7.62 24.68
C ALA A 409 -6.84 9.10 24.54
N MET A 410 -7.04 9.55 23.29
CA MET A 410 -7.48 10.93 23.02
C MET A 410 -8.90 11.17 23.49
N GLN A 411 -9.78 10.17 23.37
CA GLN A 411 -11.14 10.23 23.92
C GLN A 411 -11.13 10.34 25.45
N ALA A 412 -10.27 9.58 26.13
CA ALA A 412 -10.10 9.65 27.57
C ALA A 412 -9.57 11.03 28.02
N LEU A 413 -8.61 11.60 27.28
CA LEU A 413 -8.10 12.95 27.52
C LEU A 413 -9.18 14.02 27.39
N LEU A 414 -9.96 13.99 26.31
CA LEU A 414 -11.05 14.94 26.07
C LEU A 414 -12.19 14.82 27.10
N GLY A 415 -12.40 13.63 27.66
CA GLY A 415 -13.40 13.40 28.71
C GLY A 415 -12.94 13.75 30.13
N SER A 416 -11.65 14.06 30.34
CA SER A 416 -11.06 14.27 31.66
C SER A 416 -11.18 15.74 32.11
N ARG A 417 -11.54 15.97 33.37
CA ARG A 417 -11.62 17.33 33.95
C ARG A 417 -10.21 17.86 34.27
N PRO A 418 -9.82 19.07 33.81
CA PRO A 418 -8.53 19.66 34.13
C PRO A 418 -8.29 19.70 35.65
N GLY A 419 -7.15 19.22 36.12
CA GLY A 419 -6.74 19.28 37.54
C GLY A 419 -7.23 18.15 38.44
N SER A 420 -7.87 17.10 37.91
CA SER A 420 -8.15 15.90 38.70
C SER A 420 -6.83 15.16 39.02
N PRO A 421 -6.56 14.78 40.28
CA PRO A 421 -5.33 14.06 40.61
C PRO A 421 -5.28 12.72 39.88
N ALA A 422 -4.21 12.51 39.14
CA ALA A 422 -3.96 11.30 38.37
C ALA A 422 -3.58 10.13 39.29
N VAL A 423 -4.59 9.41 39.80
CA VAL A 423 -4.38 8.30 40.75
C VAL A 423 -3.80 7.05 40.07
N THR A 424 -4.11 6.82 38.79
CA THR A 424 -3.68 5.61 38.05
C THR A 424 -2.46 5.89 37.16
N PRO A 425 -1.65 4.87 36.82
CA PRO A 425 -0.57 5.02 35.85
C PRO A 425 -1.05 5.54 34.49
N LEU A 426 -2.22 5.07 34.02
CA LEU A 426 -2.81 5.55 32.77
C LEU A 426 -3.20 7.03 32.85
N GLY A 427 -3.78 7.48 33.97
CA GLY A 427 -4.13 8.88 34.15
C GLY A 427 -2.94 9.82 34.37
N ARG A 428 -1.77 9.30 34.77
CA ARG A 428 -0.51 10.08 34.82
C ARG A 428 0.17 10.13 33.45
N TRP A 429 -0.02 9.08 32.66
CA TRP A 429 0.52 8.95 31.31
C TRP A 429 -0.20 9.84 30.29
N LEU A 430 -1.54 9.89 30.38
CA LEU A 430 -2.41 10.76 29.59
C LEU A 430 -2.44 12.15 30.22
#